data_AF-F5YRA8-F1
#
_entry.id   AF-F5YRA8-F1
#
_cell.length_a   1.000
_cell.length_b   1.000
_cell.length_c   1.000
_cell.angle_alpha   90.00
_cell.angle_beta   90.00
_cell.angle_gamma   90.00
#
_symmetry.space_group_name_H-M   'P 1'
#
loop_
_entity.id
_entity.type
_entity.pdbx_description
1 polymer ?
#
loop_
_entity_poly.entity_id
_entity_poly.type
_entity_poly.pdbx_seq_one_letter_code
_entity_poly.pdbx_strand_id
1 'polypeptide(L)'
;MLFAKKGVFTLICVIFFAGTAFGQSSFSQGEDLFLHNKPQEALSFLEAALAEDPGNVKACIYLGVSYQQLKRPDEAVVVYNRALPVAGEDAALIAFNLGNAYYAMGNLSLAEESYTQAVAANPDYASAYLNRANAKLTRQALQDAISDYELYLSLEPLSAKRNTIEKLISFIHSEFAAAERERILAEARAAAEAERKKRILEEVAASLQSAAEDTTGLSSGSEEVLGYDGEFELE
;
A
#
# COMPACT_ATOMS: atom_id res chain seq x y z
N MET A 1 56.56 77.40 19.94
CA MET A 1 56.77 76.76 18.63
C MET A 1 56.49 75.26 18.82
N LEU A 2 55.23 74.82 18.78
CA LEU A 2 54.53 74.29 17.59
C LEU A 2 55.43 73.36 16.75
N PHE A 3 55.17 72.05 16.76
CA PHE A 3 54.47 71.39 15.65
C PHE A 3 54.12 69.94 15.99
N ALA A 4 52.83 69.64 15.80
CA ALA A 4 52.19 68.35 15.96
C ALA A 4 52.61 67.36 14.85
N LYS A 5 52.87 66.10 15.19
CA LYS A 5 52.82 64.99 14.22
C LYS A 5 51.41 64.40 14.23
N LYS A 6 50.63 64.78 13.22
CA LYS A 6 49.31 64.23 12.91
C LYS A 6 49.48 62.82 12.36
N GLY A 7 48.59 61.92 12.80
CA GLY A 7 48.52 60.55 12.34
C GLY A 7 48.17 60.44 10.86
N VAL A 8 48.72 59.40 10.24
CA VAL A 8 48.30 58.92 8.93
C VAL A 8 47.71 57.53 9.17
N PHE A 9 46.39 57.51 9.38
CA PHE A 9 45.61 56.28 9.41
C PHE A 9 45.14 56.05 7.98
N THR A 10 45.83 55.16 7.26
CA THR A 10 45.45 54.80 5.89
C THR A 10 44.20 53.93 5.96
N LEU A 11 43.04 54.56 5.76
CA LEU A 11 41.75 53.91 5.59
C LEU A 11 41.75 53.19 4.24
N ILE A 12 41.99 51.88 4.26
CA ILE A 12 41.77 51.02 3.09
C ILE A 12 40.25 50.84 2.95
N CYS A 13 39.62 51.66 2.12
CA CYS A 13 38.27 51.43 1.65
C CYS A 13 38.29 50.21 0.73
N VAL A 14 37.96 49.03 1.28
CA VAL A 14 37.58 47.87 0.49
C VAL A 14 36.21 48.18 -0.10
N ILE A 15 36.21 48.68 -1.33
CA ILE A 15 34.99 48.79 -2.15
C ILE A 15 34.59 47.35 -2.48
N PHE A 16 33.56 46.85 -1.80
CA PHE A 16 32.86 45.63 -2.19
C PHE A 16 32.22 45.94 -3.55
N PHE A 17 32.89 45.50 -4.62
CA PHE A 17 32.32 45.47 -5.95
C PHE A 17 31.25 44.39 -5.92
N ALA A 18 30.01 44.78 -5.60
CA ALA A 18 28.83 44.01 -5.96
C ALA A 18 28.75 44.04 -7.49
N GLY A 19 29.56 43.21 -8.13
CA GLY A 19 29.41 42.91 -9.54
C GLY A 19 28.05 42.28 -9.70
N THR A 20 27.12 43.01 -10.31
CA THR A 20 25.97 42.43 -10.99
C THR A 20 26.53 41.63 -12.17
N ALA A 21 27.05 40.44 -11.89
CA ALA A 21 27.19 39.42 -12.90
C ALA A 21 25.76 39.12 -13.36
N PHE A 22 25.47 39.42 -14.62
CA PHE A 22 24.28 38.95 -15.32
C PHE A 22 24.46 37.43 -15.56
N GLY A 23 24.62 36.66 -14.48
CA GLY A 23 24.66 35.22 -14.49
C GLY A 23 23.26 34.71 -14.16
N GLN A 24 22.77 33.74 -14.93
CA GLN A 24 21.56 33.01 -14.54
C GLN A 24 21.69 32.53 -13.09
N SER A 25 20.62 32.65 -12.31
CA SER A 25 20.56 32.10 -10.96
C SER A 25 20.87 30.61 -10.98
N SER A 26 21.37 30.07 -9.86
CA SER A 26 21.59 28.63 -9.68
C SER A 26 20.36 27.82 -10.08
N PHE A 27 19.16 28.30 -9.73
CA PHE A 27 17.90 27.69 -10.15
C PHE A 27 17.75 27.63 -11.67
N SER A 28 17.95 28.74 -12.37
CA SER A 28 17.73 28.79 -13.82
C SER A 28 18.70 27.91 -14.60
N GLN A 29 19.95 27.78 -14.13
CA GLN A 29 20.92 26.85 -14.73
C GLN A 29 20.54 25.38 -14.47
N GLY A 30 20.11 25.07 -13.23
CA GLY A 30 19.64 23.74 -12.87
C GLY A 30 18.38 23.33 -13.64
N GLU A 31 17.43 24.24 -13.79
CA GLU A 31 16.22 24.06 -14.61
C GLU A 31 16.57 23.81 -16.07
N ASP A 32 17.44 24.62 -16.68
CA ASP A 32 17.85 24.46 -18.08
C ASP A 32 18.49 23.08 -18.33
N LEU A 33 19.41 22.66 -17.46
CA LEU A 33 20.04 21.34 -17.55
C LEU A 33 19.03 20.21 -17.39
N PHE A 34 18.08 20.34 -16.47
CA PHE A 34 17.00 19.37 -16.30
C PHE A 34 16.13 19.26 -17.56
N LEU A 35 15.71 20.40 -18.13
CA LEU A 35 14.89 20.44 -19.36
C LEU A 35 15.61 19.87 -20.58
N HIS A 36 16.95 19.95 -20.61
CA HIS A 36 17.79 19.29 -21.62
C HIS A 36 18.14 17.83 -21.27
N ASN A 37 17.43 17.22 -20.32
CA ASN A 37 17.58 15.82 -19.91
C ASN A 37 19.00 15.48 -19.41
N LYS A 38 19.61 16.41 -18.67
CA LYS A 38 20.91 16.24 -18.01
C LYS A 38 20.76 16.28 -16.48
N PRO A 39 20.04 15.32 -15.88
CA PRO A 39 19.71 15.35 -14.46
C PRO A 39 20.95 15.33 -13.55
N GLN A 40 22.02 14.63 -13.96
CA GLN A 40 23.26 14.58 -13.18
C GLN A 40 23.98 15.93 -13.11
N GLU A 41 24.01 16.67 -14.22
CA GLU A 41 24.60 18.02 -14.27
C GLU A 41 23.73 19.04 -13.51
N ALA A 42 22.40 18.85 -13.53
CA ALA A 42 21.46 19.74 -12.86
C ALA A 42 21.56 19.73 -11.33
N LEU A 43 21.97 18.60 -10.72
CA LEU A 43 21.95 18.42 -9.26
C LEU A 43 22.66 19.54 -8.51
N SER A 44 23.91 19.86 -8.86
CA SER A 44 24.69 20.84 -8.11
C SER A 44 24.07 22.24 -8.16
N PHE A 45 23.47 22.60 -9.30
CA PHE A 45 22.80 23.88 -9.47
C PHE A 45 21.47 23.95 -8.72
N LEU A 46 20.70 22.86 -8.72
CA LEU A 46 19.43 22.77 -8.00
C LEU A 46 19.64 22.70 -6.47
N GLU A 47 20.68 22.01 -6.01
CA GLU A 47 21.10 22.00 -4.59
C GLU A 47 21.55 23.40 -4.15
N ALA A 48 22.35 24.09 -4.97
CA ALA A 48 22.74 25.48 -4.70
C ALA A 48 21.53 26.42 -4.67
N ALA A 49 20.56 26.25 -5.57
CA ALA A 49 19.32 27.02 -5.57
C ALA A 49 18.53 26.86 -4.25
N LEU A 50 18.47 25.64 -3.71
CA LEU A 50 17.82 25.37 -2.42
C LEU A 50 18.63 25.81 -1.20
N ALA A 51 19.94 26.00 -1.34
CA ALA A 51 20.76 26.63 -0.32
C ALA A 51 20.54 28.15 -0.27
N GLU A 52 20.34 28.78 -1.42
CA GLU A 52 20.02 30.21 -1.55
C GLU A 52 18.58 30.53 -1.12
N ASP A 53 17.62 29.72 -1.57
CA ASP A 53 16.20 29.84 -1.22
C ASP A 53 15.61 28.45 -0.89
N PRO A 54 15.59 28.06 0.39
CA PRO A 54 14.99 26.81 0.83
C PRO A 54 13.48 26.68 0.54
N GLY A 55 12.79 27.79 0.25
CA GLY A 55 11.37 27.83 -0.07
C GLY A 55 11.06 27.65 -1.55
N ASN A 56 12.08 27.50 -2.41
CA ASN A 56 11.88 27.33 -3.85
C ASN A 56 11.32 25.93 -4.19
N VAL A 57 9.99 25.83 -4.20
CA VAL A 57 9.26 24.57 -4.46
C VAL A 57 9.60 23.99 -5.84
N LYS A 58 9.80 24.83 -6.85
CA LYS A 58 10.17 24.37 -8.21
C LYS A 58 11.57 23.73 -8.22
N ALA A 59 12.53 24.31 -7.53
CA ALA A 59 13.86 23.73 -7.38
C ALA A 59 13.79 22.36 -6.67
N CYS A 60 12.94 22.23 -5.63
CA CYS A 60 12.66 20.95 -4.99
C CYS A 60 12.06 19.92 -5.96
N ILE A 61 11.11 20.32 -6.81
CA ILE A 61 10.52 19.44 -7.84
C ILE A 61 11.61 18.93 -8.78
N TYR A 62 12.37 19.82 -9.41
CA TYR A 62 13.39 19.40 -10.38
C TYR A 62 14.49 18.57 -9.73
N LEU A 63 14.89 18.90 -8.50
CA LEU A 63 15.92 18.14 -7.77
C LEU A 63 15.42 16.72 -7.44
N GLY A 64 14.21 16.61 -6.88
CA GLY A 64 13.60 15.33 -6.56
C GLY A 64 13.42 14.44 -7.79
N VAL A 65 12.93 15.02 -8.91
CA VAL A 65 12.76 14.26 -10.16
C VAL A 65 14.12 13.85 -10.73
N SER A 66 15.14 14.70 -10.65
CA SER A 66 16.51 14.36 -11.05
C SER A 66 17.05 13.17 -10.27
N TYR A 67 16.88 13.15 -8.94
CA TYR A 67 17.25 12.00 -8.12
C TYR A 67 16.50 10.72 -8.53
N GLN A 68 15.19 10.80 -8.81
CA GLN A 68 14.42 9.64 -9.28
C GLN A 68 14.92 9.12 -10.65
N GLN A 69 15.24 10.01 -11.60
CA GLN A 69 15.82 9.63 -12.88
C GLN A 69 17.18 8.93 -12.71
N LEU A 70 17.96 9.36 -11.73
CA LEU A 70 19.25 8.79 -11.36
C LEU A 70 19.16 7.57 -10.44
N LYS A 71 17.96 7.02 -10.22
CA LYS A 71 17.71 5.84 -9.36
C LYS A 71 18.12 6.05 -7.89
N ARG A 72 17.98 7.27 -7.39
CA ARG A 72 18.25 7.70 -6.00
C ARG A 72 16.95 8.16 -5.30
N PRO A 73 15.93 7.29 -5.19
CA PRO A 73 14.61 7.70 -4.68
C PRO A 73 14.61 8.12 -3.20
N ASP A 74 15.56 7.63 -2.41
CA ASP A 74 15.75 7.99 -1.01
C ASP A 74 16.10 9.47 -0.83
N GLU A 75 16.96 10.02 -1.69
CA GLU A 75 17.29 11.45 -1.68
C GLU A 75 16.12 12.31 -2.17
N ALA A 76 15.36 11.82 -3.15
CA ALA A 76 14.13 12.49 -3.59
C ALA A 76 13.12 12.62 -2.45
N VAL A 77 12.93 11.57 -1.63
CA VAL A 77 12.06 11.60 -0.45
C VAL A 77 12.45 12.72 0.52
N VAL A 78 13.75 12.91 0.79
CA VAL A 78 14.24 13.98 1.68
C VAL A 78 13.86 15.36 1.14
N VAL A 79 14.05 15.58 -0.16
CA VAL A 79 13.72 16.86 -0.81
C VAL A 79 12.22 17.13 -0.78
N TYR A 80 11.39 16.15 -1.17
CA TYR A 80 9.93 16.32 -1.20
C TYR A 80 9.33 16.52 0.18
N ASN A 81 9.79 15.80 1.21
CA ASN A 81 9.32 15.98 2.59
C ASN A 81 9.62 17.39 3.12
N ARG A 82 10.75 17.99 2.73
CA ARG A 82 11.07 19.38 3.07
C ARG A 82 10.20 20.39 2.34
N ALA A 83 9.83 20.09 1.08
CA ALA A 83 9.05 20.98 0.24
C ALA A 83 7.55 20.97 0.57
N LEU A 84 7.01 19.82 0.96
CA LEU A 84 5.57 19.62 1.12
C LEU A 84 4.87 20.66 2.04
N PRO A 85 5.44 21.05 3.21
CA PRO A 85 4.80 22.03 4.09
C PRO A 85 4.68 23.45 3.49
N VAL A 86 5.51 23.77 2.49
CA VAL A 86 5.56 25.10 1.84
C VAL A 86 5.08 25.05 0.39
N ALA A 87 4.59 23.90 -0.07
CA ALA A 87 4.30 23.65 -1.48
C ALA A 87 3.09 24.44 -2.02
N GLY A 88 2.18 24.92 -1.16
CA GLY A 88 1.02 25.70 -1.60
C GLY A 88 0.21 24.96 -2.68
N GLU A 89 0.04 25.59 -3.84
CA GLU A 89 -0.68 25.02 -4.98
C GLU A 89 0.01 23.76 -5.57
N ASP A 90 1.32 23.62 -5.39
CA ASP A 90 2.10 22.47 -5.86
C ASP A 90 2.03 21.27 -4.89
N ALA A 91 1.31 21.38 -3.76
CA ALA A 91 1.25 20.33 -2.74
C ALA A 91 0.82 18.97 -3.31
N ALA A 92 -0.15 18.96 -4.24
CA ALA A 92 -0.60 17.74 -4.89
C ALA A 92 0.52 17.07 -5.71
N LEU A 93 1.29 17.85 -6.47
CA LEU A 93 2.40 17.37 -7.29
C LEU A 93 3.58 16.86 -6.43
N ILE A 94 3.92 17.59 -5.37
CA ILE A 94 4.96 17.17 -4.42
C ILE A 94 4.58 15.85 -3.75
N ALA A 95 3.36 15.74 -3.22
CA ALA A 95 2.88 14.52 -2.57
C ALA A 95 2.82 13.33 -3.56
N PHE A 96 2.41 13.58 -4.80
CA PHE A 96 2.43 12.57 -5.87
C PHE A 96 3.85 12.06 -6.16
N ASN A 97 4.82 12.97 -6.31
CA ASN A 97 6.20 12.59 -6.58
C ASN A 97 6.88 11.91 -5.38
N LEU A 98 6.53 12.31 -4.15
CA LEU A 98 6.90 11.62 -2.92
C LEU A 98 6.38 10.19 -2.92
N GLY A 99 5.10 9.99 -3.30
CA GLY A 99 4.51 8.67 -3.44
C GLY A 99 5.25 7.81 -4.48
N ASN A 100 5.61 8.39 -5.63
CA ASN A 100 6.40 7.70 -6.64
C ASN A 100 7.78 7.28 -6.11
N ALA A 101 8.42 8.13 -5.29
CA ALA A 101 9.72 7.82 -4.69
C ALA A 101 9.61 6.66 -3.69
N TYR A 102 8.62 6.68 -2.79
CA TYR A 102 8.37 5.56 -1.87
C TYR A 102 8.00 4.27 -2.61
N TYR A 103 7.21 4.36 -3.68
CA TYR A 103 6.86 3.21 -4.51
C TYR A 103 8.12 2.58 -5.14
N ALA A 104 9.02 3.40 -5.67
CA ALA A 104 10.29 2.92 -6.23
C ALA A 104 11.19 2.23 -5.18
N MET A 105 11.06 2.60 -3.91
CA MET A 105 11.74 1.94 -2.78
C MET A 105 11.00 0.68 -2.28
N GLY A 106 9.83 0.35 -2.83
CA GLY A 106 8.98 -0.74 -2.34
C GLY A 106 8.22 -0.44 -1.05
N ASN A 107 8.28 0.80 -0.55
CA ASN A 107 7.52 1.25 0.63
C ASN A 107 6.08 1.60 0.25
N LEU A 108 5.32 0.56 -0.10
CA LEU A 108 3.97 0.70 -0.66
C LEU A 108 2.99 1.42 0.30
N SER A 109 3.11 1.22 1.62
CA SER A 109 2.28 1.94 2.60
C SER A 109 2.51 3.45 2.57
N LEU A 110 3.77 3.89 2.55
CA LEU A 110 4.10 5.32 2.51
C LEU A 110 3.79 5.92 1.13
N ALA A 111 3.88 5.13 0.07
CA ALA A 111 3.43 5.53 -1.26
C ALA A 111 1.93 5.83 -1.27
N GLU A 112 1.10 4.92 -0.73
CA GLU A 112 -0.35 5.12 -0.62
C GLU A 112 -0.73 6.34 0.23
N GLU A 113 -0.04 6.55 1.35
CA GLU A 113 -0.25 7.73 2.19
C GLU A 113 0.05 9.01 1.41
N SER A 114 1.18 9.05 0.68
CA SER A 114 1.58 10.21 -0.12
C SER A 114 0.62 10.48 -1.28
N TYR A 115 0.16 9.43 -1.98
CA TYR A 115 -0.87 9.59 -3.01
C TYR A 115 -2.21 10.03 -2.41
N THR A 116 -2.53 9.61 -1.18
CA THR A 116 -3.72 10.06 -0.46
C THR A 116 -3.64 11.55 -0.14
N GLN A 117 -2.47 12.04 0.28
CA GLN A 117 -2.23 13.48 0.44
C GLN A 117 -2.36 14.21 -0.91
N ALA A 118 -1.87 13.63 -2.00
CA ALA A 118 -1.99 14.22 -3.34
C ALA A 118 -3.44 14.41 -3.78
N VAL A 119 -4.30 13.39 -3.63
CA VAL A 119 -5.72 13.50 -3.97
C VAL A 119 -6.51 14.37 -3.00
N ALA A 120 -6.06 14.49 -1.74
CA ALA A 120 -6.66 15.42 -0.77
C ALA A 120 -6.34 16.87 -1.15
N ALA A 121 -5.13 17.14 -1.65
CA ALA A 121 -4.73 18.46 -2.12
C ALA A 121 -5.36 18.82 -3.47
N ASN A 122 -5.53 17.84 -4.38
CA ASN A 122 -6.24 18.01 -5.64
C ASN A 122 -7.08 16.76 -5.96
N PRO A 123 -8.41 16.81 -5.71
CA PRO A 123 -9.31 15.69 -5.98
C PRO A 123 -9.42 15.27 -7.45
N ASP A 124 -9.02 16.14 -8.39
CA ASP A 124 -9.05 15.87 -9.83
C ASP A 124 -7.71 15.32 -10.36
N TYR A 125 -6.74 15.05 -9.47
CA TYR A 125 -5.42 14.57 -9.88
C TYR A 125 -5.44 13.08 -10.25
N ALA A 126 -5.97 12.78 -11.45
CA ALA A 126 -6.19 11.42 -11.94
C ALA A 126 -4.97 10.48 -11.79
N SER A 127 -3.76 10.97 -12.10
CA SER A 127 -2.54 10.17 -12.00
C SER A 127 -2.26 9.67 -10.57
N ALA A 128 -2.67 10.42 -9.54
CA ALA A 128 -2.52 9.99 -8.15
C ALA A 128 -3.43 8.81 -7.81
N TYR A 129 -4.69 8.80 -8.28
CA TYR A 129 -5.56 7.63 -8.14
C TYR A 129 -4.98 6.41 -8.84
N LEU A 130 -4.50 6.56 -10.08
CA LEU A 130 -3.90 5.46 -10.82
C LEU A 130 -2.71 4.83 -10.08
N ASN A 131 -1.80 5.66 -9.55
CA ASN A 131 -0.63 5.15 -8.86
C ASN A 131 -0.94 4.61 -7.46
N ARG A 132 -1.93 5.17 -6.77
CA ARG A 132 -2.45 4.61 -5.52
C ARG A 132 -3.12 3.26 -5.74
N ALA A 133 -3.90 3.11 -6.81
CA ALA A 133 -4.48 1.83 -7.22
C ALA A 133 -3.40 0.77 -7.48
N ASN A 134 -2.32 1.14 -8.19
CA ASN A 134 -1.20 0.23 -8.44
C ASN A 134 -0.48 -0.20 -7.15
N ALA A 135 -0.32 0.73 -6.19
CA ALA A 135 0.27 0.41 -4.88
C ALA A 135 -0.62 -0.57 -4.09
N LYS A 136 -1.93 -0.29 -4.04
CA LYS A 136 -2.93 -1.17 -3.40
C LYS A 136 -3.00 -2.54 -4.05
N LEU A 137 -2.97 -2.60 -5.38
CA LEU A 137 -2.93 -3.84 -6.15
C LEU A 137 -1.70 -4.68 -5.77
N THR A 138 -0.53 -4.04 -5.69
CA THR A 138 0.72 -4.72 -5.31
C THR A 138 0.66 -5.26 -3.87
N ARG A 139 -0.06 -4.57 -2.97
CA ARG A 139 -0.34 -5.04 -1.60
C ARG A 139 -1.52 -6.00 -1.48
N GLN A 140 -2.15 -6.40 -2.58
CA GLN A 140 -3.36 -7.23 -2.62
C GLN A 140 -4.60 -6.60 -1.95
N ALA A 141 -4.62 -5.28 -1.76
CA ALA A 141 -5.83 -4.54 -1.36
C ALA A 141 -6.73 -4.30 -2.59
N LEU A 142 -7.24 -5.40 -3.16
CA LEU A 142 -7.83 -5.43 -4.50
C LEU A 142 -9.11 -4.58 -4.63
N GLN A 143 -10.00 -4.60 -3.64
CA GLN A 143 -11.24 -3.81 -3.66
C GLN A 143 -10.94 -2.31 -3.62
N ASP A 144 -10.03 -1.89 -2.74
CA ASP A 144 -9.61 -0.50 -2.63
C ASP A 144 -8.87 -0.02 -3.89
N ALA A 145 -8.20 -0.93 -4.61
CA ALA A 145 -7.56 -0.64 -5.89
C ALA A 145 -8.60 -0.43 -6.99
N ILE A 146 -9.66 -1.25 -7.05
CA ILE A 146 -10.77 -1.08 -8.00
C ILE A 146 -11.39 0.30 -7.87
N SER A 147 -11.72 0.74 -6.65
CA SER A 147 -12.32 2.06 -6.43
C SER A 147 -11.46 3.21 -6.97
N ASP A 148 -10.15 3.15 -6.77
CA ASP A 148 -9.23 4.16 -7.32
C ASP A 148 -9.10 4.08 -8.85
N TYR A 149 -9.11 2.87 -9.41
CA TYR A 149 -9.13 2.70 -10.86
C TYR A 149 -10.41 3.24 -11.50
N GLU A 150 -11.57 3.01 -10.91
CA GLU A 150 -12.85 3.55 -11.39
C GLU A 150 -12.86 5.07 -11.33
N LEU A 151 -12.36 5.67 -10.24
CA LEU A 151 -12.19 7.12 -10.14
C LEU A 151 -11.25 7.66 -11.22
N TYR A 152 -10.11 7.02 -11.45
CA TYR A 152 -9.21 7.37 -12.55
C TYR A 152 -9.92 7.34 -13.91
N LEU A 153 -10.70 6.29 -14.21
CA LEU A 153 -11.42 6.17 -15.48
C LEU A 153 -12.56 7.18 -15.63
N SER A 154 -13.13 7.65 -14.53
CA SER A 154 -14.13 8.71 -14.51
C SER A 154 -13.52 10.09 -14.83
N LEU A 155 -12.32 10.36 -14.31
CA LEU A 155 -11.57 11.60 -14.57
C LEU A 155 -10.93 11.60 -15.97
N GLU A 156 -10.45 10.44 -16.44
CA GLU A 156 -9.75 10.27 -17.71
C GLU A 156 -10.46 9.29 -18.65
N PRO A 157 -11.64 9.65 -19.18
CA PRO A 157 -12.48 8.71 -19.92
C PRO A 157 -11.91 8.30 -21.29
N LEU A 158 -10.93 9.03 -21.82
CA LEU A 158 -10.27 8.71 -23.09
C LEU A 158 -8.86 8.15 -22.88
N SER A 159 -8.52 7.75 -21.66
CA SER A 159 -7.20 7.20 -21.36
C SER A 159 -6.89 5.96 -22.19
N ALA A 160 -5.69 5.92 -22.79
CA ALA A 160 -5.16 4.73 -23.44
C ALA A 160 -5.06 3.51 -22.49
N LYS A 161 -5.08 3.73 -21.16
CA LYS A 161 -5.03 2.67 -20.14
C LYS A 161 -6.41 2.06 -19.85
N ARG A 162 -7.51 2.64 -20.34
CA ARG A 162 -8.88 2.22 -20.01
C ARG A 162 -9.10 0.73 -20.20
N ASN A 163 -8.88 0.23 -21.40
CA ASN A 163 -9.12 -1.18 -21.72
C ASN A 163 -8.31 -2.14 -20.84
N THR A 164 -7.10 -1.75 -20.45
CA THR A 164 -6.25 -2.55 -19.55
C THR A 164 -6.80 -2.56 -18.13
N ILE A 165 -7.22 -1.40 -17.63
CA ILE A 165 -7.80 -1.24 -16.29
C ILE A 165 -9.14 -1.98 -16.19
N GLU A 166 -10.03 -1.84 -17.17
CA GLU A 166 -11.32 -2.54 -17.18
C GLU A 166 -11.15 -4.06 -17.19
N LYS A 167 -10.16 -4.58 -17.95
CA LYS A 167 -9.81 -6.00 -17.92
C LYS A 167 -9.30 -6.44 -16.55
N LEU A 168 -8.47 -5.61 -15.90
CA LEU A 168 -7.97 -5.89 -14.56
C LEU A 168 -9.11 -5.93 -13.53
N ILE A 169 -10.03 -4.95 -13.55
CA ILE A 169 -11.22 -4.93 -12.68
C ILE A 169 -12.07 -6.18 -12.91
N SER A 170 -12.36 -6.52 -14.17
CA SER A 170 -13.12 -7.72 -14.54
C SER A 170 -12.47 -9.00 -14.03
N PHE A 171 -11.14 -9.11 -14.17
CA PHE A 171 -10.37 -10.25 -13.65
C PHE A 171 -10.49 -10.35 -12.13
N ILE A 172 -10.24 -9.26 -11.41
CA ILE A 172 -10.35 -9.23 -9.94
C ILE A 172 -11.76 -9.63 -9.49
N HIS A 173 -12.81 -9.08 -10.10
CA HIS A 173 -14.20 -9.45 -9.79
C HIS A 173 -14.46 -10.95 -10.01
N SER A 174 -13.91 -11.52 -11.09
CA SER A 174 -14.07 -12.95 -11.39
C SER A 174 -13.39 -13.85 -10.35
N GLU A 175 -12.22 -13.45 -9.86
CA GLU A 175 -11.50 -14.15 -8.79
C GLU A 175 -12.27 -14.11 -7.47
N PHE A 176 -12.77 -12.94 -7.06
CA PHE A 176 -13.60 -12.83 -5.86
C PHE A 176 -14.87 -13.67 -5.96
N ALA A 177 -15.54 -13.63 -7.11
CA ALA A 177 -16.75 -14.43 -7.32
C ALA A 177 -16.43 -15.94 -7.30
N ALA A 178 -15.25 -16.37 -7.78
CA ALA A 178 -14.82 -17.76 -7.72
C ALA A 178 -14.52 -18.20 -6.28
N ALA A 179 -13.78 -17.39 -5.52
CA ALA A 179 -13.46 -17.65 -4.13
C ALA A 179 -14.73 -17.78 -3.26
N GLU A 180 -15.72 -16.90 -3.48
CA GLU A 180 -16.97 -16.96 -2.74
C GLU A 180 -17.80 -18.20 -3.10
N ARG A 181 -17.84 -18.59 -4.39
CA ARG A 181 -18.50 -19.84 -4.80
C ARG A 181 -17.83 -21.06 -4.15
N GLU A 182 -16.51 -21.09 -4.08
CA GLU A 182 -15.77 -22.17 -3.44
C GLU A 182 -16.08 -22.26 -1.94
N ARG A 183 -16.13 -21.11 -1.26
CA ARG A 183 -16.52 -21.03 0.15
C ARG A 183 -17.92 -21.57 0.39
N ILE A 184 -18.91 -21.12 -0.39
CA ILE A 184 -20.31 -21.59 -0.27
C ILE A 184 -20.39 -23.11 -0.50
N LEU A 185 -19.68 -23.63 -1.51
CA LEU A 185 -19.65 -25.06 -1.79
C LEU A 185 -18.98 -25.86 -0.66
N ALA A 186 -17.92 -25.34 -0.05
CA ALA A 186 -17.25 -25.97 1.08
C ALA A 186 -18.16 -26.02 2.31
N GLU A 187 -18.86 -24.93 2.63
CA GLU A 187 -19.84 -24.86 3.71
C GLU A 187 -21.00 -25.85 3.48
N ALA A 188 -21.53 -25.94 2.25
CA ALA A 188 -22.58 -26.89 1.90
C ALA A 188 -22.14 -28.35 2.03
N ARG A 189 -20.90 -28.68 1.62
CA ARG A 189 -20.32 -30.03 1.78
C ARG A 189 -20.17 -30.40 3.25
N ALA A 190 -19.64 -29.48 4.06
CA ALA A 190 -19.48 -29.70 5.50
C ALA A 190 -20.83 -29.93 6.20
N ALA A 191 -21.86 -29.16 5.83
CA ALA A 191 -23.22 -29.35 6.34
C ALA A 191 -23.82 -30.71 5.94
N ALA A 192 -23.64 -31.13 4.69
CA ALA A 192 -24.12 -32.43 4.21
C ALA A 192 -23.41 -33.60 4.92
N GLU A 193 -22.10 -33.49 5.18
CA GLU A 193 -21.35 -34.48 5.94
C GLU A 193 -21.79 -34.55 7.41
N ALA A 194 -22.05 -33.40 8.03
CA ALA A 194 -22.57 -33.33 9.40
C ALA A 194 -23.95 -34.00 9.51
N GLU A 195 -24.85 -33.71 8.58
CA GLU A 195 -26.17 -34.32 8.52
C GLU A 195 -26.10 -35.83 8.27
N ARG A 196 -25.20 -36.26 7.37
CA ARG A 196 -24.95 -37.69 7.12
C ARG A 196 -24.44 -38.40 8.37
N LYS A 197 -23.47 -37.81 9.08
CA LYS A 197 -22.94 -38.36 10.34
C LYS A 197 -24.05 -38.47 11.40
N LYS A 198 -24.87 -37.43 11.53
CA LYS A 198 -26.00 -37.41 12.46
C LYS A 198 -26.99 -38.54 12.16
N ARG A 199 -27.39 -38.70 10.90
CA ARG A 199 -28.29 -39.80 10.49
C ARG A 199 -27.73 -41.17 10.81
N ILE A 200 -26.45 -41.40 10.51
CA ILE A 200 -25.78 -42.68 10.83
C ILE A 200 -25.78 -42.93 12.35
N LEU A 201 -25.54 -41.90 13.16
CA LEU A 201 -25.58 -42.04 14.63
C LEU A 201 -26.99 -42.37 15.13
N GLU A 202 -28.03 -41.75 14.57
CA GLU A 202 -29.42 -42.05 14.91
C GLU A 202 -29.81 -43.50 14.51
N GLU A 203 -29.40 -43.96 13.33
CA GLU A 203 -29.63 -45.35 12.87
C GLU A 203 -28.91 -46.38 13.77
N VAL A 204 -27.66 -46.10 14.15
CA VAL A 204 -26.88 -46.96 15.06
C VAL A 204 -27.54 -47.00 16.44
N ALA A 205 -27.95 -45.84 16.99
CA ALA A 205 -28.62 -45.77 18.29
C ALA A 205 -29.93 -46.56 18.29
N ALA A 206 -30.75 -46.41 17.23
CA ALA A 206 -32.00 -47.16 17.09
C ALA A 206 -31.78 -48.67 17.01
N SER A 207 -30.75 -49.11 16.27
CA SER A 207 -30.40 -50.53 16.15
C SER A 207 -29.93 -51.13 17.48
N LEU A 208 -29.11 -50.39 18.24
CA LEU A 208 -28.66 -50.80 19.58
C LEU A 208 -29.83 -50.91 20.58
N GLN A 209 -30.78 -49.98 20.51
CA GLN A 209 -31.97 -50.02 21.36
C GLN A 209 -32.84 -51.25 21.07
N SER A 210 -33.11 -51.52 19.79
CA SER A 210 -33.84 -52.72 19.37
C SER A 210 -33.15 -54.02 19.83
N ALA A 211 -31.83 -54.12 19.69
CA ALA A 211 -31.09 -55.29 20.14
C ALA A 211 -31.13 -55.48 21.67
N ALA A 212 -31.12 -54.38 22.43
CA ALA A 212 -31.28 -54.44 23.89
C ALA A 212 -32.67 -54.97 24.28
N GLU A 213 -33.72 -54.48 23.63
CA GLU A 213 -35.10 -54.95 23.84
C GLU A 213 -35.24 -56.45 23.55
N ASP A 214 -34.68 -56.95 22.44
CA ASP A 214 -34.68 -58.38 22.09
C ASP A 214 -33.99 -59.27 23.14
N THR A 215 -32.89 -58.81 23.74
CA THR A 215 -32.20 -59.59 24.81
C THR A 215 -32.98 -59.65 26.11
N THR A 216 -33.75 -58.59 26.45
CA THR A 216 -34.60 -58.60 27.65
C THR A 216 -35.77 -59.58 27.52
N GLY A 217 -36.34 -59.74 26.33
CA GLY A 217 -37.39 -60.74 26.06
C GLY A 217 -36.90 -62.20 26.11
N LEU A 218 -35.63 -62.44 25.76
CA LEU A 218 -34.99 -63.76 25.89
C LEU A 218 -34.63 -64.07 27.35
N SER A 219 -34.21 -63.08 28.12
CA SER A 219 -33.88 -63.24 29.55
C SER A 219 -35.10 -63.55 30.42
N SER A 220 -36.33 -63.18 30.00
CA SER A 220 -37.56 -63.53 30.73
C SER A 220 -38.11 -64.93 30.43
N GLY A 221 -37.48 -65.68 29.51
CA GLY A 221 -38.01 -66.96 29.00
C GLY A 221 -37.27 -68.23 29.43
N SER A 222 -36.28 -68.18 30.33
CA SER A 222 -35.45 -69.35 30.67
C SER A 222 -35.25 -69.66 32.16
N GLU A 223 -36.11 -69.16 33.06
CA GLU A 223 -36.22 -69.71 34.42
C GLU A 223 -37.18 -70.91 34.44
N GLU A 224 -36.70 -72.07 33.99
CA GLU A 224 -37.22 -73.36 34.47
C GLU A 224 -36.04 -74.13 35.07
N VAL A 225 -35.76 -73.83 36.35
CA VAL A 225 -34.81 -74.58 37.17
C VAL A 225 -35.47 -75.93 37.48
N LEU A 226 -35.08 -76.98 36.75
CA LEU A 226 -35.38 -78.35 37.11
C LEU A 226 -34.71 -78.67 38.46
N GLY A 227 -35.52 -78.75 39.51
CA GLY A 227 -35.11 -79.25 40.82
C GLY A 227 -34.67 -80.71 40.71
N TYR A 228 -33.37 -80.96 40.88
CA TYR A 228 -32.84 -82.29 41.10
C TYR A 228 -32.93 -82.62 42.60
N ASP A 229 -34.04 -83.22 43.01
CA ASP A 229 -34.10 -84.01 44.25
C ASP A 229 -33.50 -85.39 43.95
N GLY A 230 -32.19 -85.52 44.17
CA GLY A 230 -31.48 -86.79 44.13
C GLY A 230 -30.79 -87.02 45.47
N GLU A 231 -31.43 -87.81 46.35
CA GLU A 231 -30.77 -88.41 47.51
C GLU A 231 -29.59 -89.25 47.02
N PHE A 232 -28.38 -88.86 47.40
CA PHE A 232 -27.19 -89.71 47.32
C PHE A 232 -26.73 -89.99 48.74
N GLU A 233 -27.15 -91.14 49.28
CA GLU A 233 -26.45 -91.82 50.37
C GLU A 233 -25.11 -92.33 49.85
N LEU A 234 -24.03 -91.98 50.54
CA LEU A 234 -22.75 -92.69 50.47
C LEU A 234 -22.23 -92.85 51.90
N GLU A 235 -21.91 -94.10 52.24
CA GLU A 235 -21.42 -94.61 53.54
C GLU A 235 -20.26 -93.83 54.17
#